data_AF-A0A4Y2DVJ5-F1
#
_entry.id   AF-A0A4Y2DVJ5-F1
#
_cell.length_a   1.000
_cell.length_b   1.000
_cell.length_c   1.000
_cell.angle_alpha   90.00
_cell.angle_beta   90.00
_cell.angle_gamma   90.00
#
_symmetry.space_group_name_H-M   'P 1'
#
loop_
_entity.id
_entity.type
_entity.pdbx_description
1 polymer ?
#
loop_
_entity_poly.entity_id
_entity_poly.type
_entity_poly.pdbx_seq_one_letter_code
_entity_poly.pdbx_strand_id
1 'polypeptide(L)'
;MLLLTGNKPFQDIMKEKALVLYEKLLGIEDPYWREYKIKPRQLKTQNGFIQKVLDIRKDLAIPSDIQPLLKPRNPLEVINVDVKVGSS
;
A
#
# COMPACT_ATOMS: atom_id res chain seq x y z
N MET A 1 -29.08 4.97 4.87
CA MET A 1 -28.76 6.10 3.97
C MET A 1 -27.59 5.77 3.03
N LEU A 2 -27.41 4.51 2.61
CA LEU A 2 -26.49 4.12 1.53
C LEU A 2 -27.20 4.14 0.16
N LEU A 3 -28.51 3.91 0.17
CA LEU A 3 -29.38 3.76 -1.01
C LEU A 3 -29.66 5.08 -1.76
N LEU A 4 -29.41 6.26 -1.16
CA LEU A 4 -29.80 7.55 -1.74
C LEU A 4 -28.66 8.35 -2.38
N THR A 5 -27.40 8.08 -2.00
CA THR A 5 -26.24 8.85 -2.47
C THR A 5 -25.14 8.00 -3.09
N GLY A 6 -25.20 6.66 -3.00
CA GLY A 6 -24.15 5.77 -3.54
C GLY A 6 -22.77 5.96 -2.90
N ASN A 7 -22.65 6.84 -1.90
CA ASN A 7 -21.38 7.20 -1.29
C ASN A 7 -21.01 6.21 -0.18
N LYS A 8 -19.81 5.64 -0.28
CA LYS A 8 -19.22 4.83 0.80
C LYS A 8 -19.09 5.68 2.07
N PRO A 9 -19.43 5.14 3.25
CA PRO A 9 -19.14 5.81 4.51
C PRO A 9 -17.67 6.19 4.60
N PHE A 10 -17.39 7.39 5.13
CA PHE A 10 -16.03 7.89 5.26
C PHE A 10 -15.10 6.93 6.03
N GLN A 11 -15.64 6.24 7.04
CA GLN A 11 -14.90 5.24 7.80
C GLN A 11 -14.43 4.06 6.94
N ASP A 12 -15.24 3.62 5.97
CA ASP A 12 -14.85 2.53 5.07
C ASP A 12 -13.78 2.99 4.07
N ILE A 13 -13.88 4.24 3.61
CA ILE A 13 -12.84 4.87 2.79
C ILE A 13 -11.52 4.93 3.57
N MET A 14 -11.55 5.34 4.84
CA MET A 14 -10.36 5.37 5.68
C MET A 14 -9.72 3.99 5.85
N LYS A 15 -10.53 2.95 6.14
CA LYS A 15 -10.04 1.57 6.28
C LYS A 15 -9.39 1.08 5.00
N GLU A 16 -10.03 1.33 3.85
CA GLU A 16 -9.50 0.95 2.54
C GLU A 16 -8.16 1.64 2.26
N LYS A 17 -8.06 2.96 2.49
CA LYS A 17 -6.80 3.71 2.29
C LYS A 17 -5.70 3.26 3.25
N ALA A 18 -6.04 2.92 4.50
CA ALA A 18 -5.08 2.42 5.48
C ALA A 18 -4.50 1.05 5.09
N LEU A 19 -5.35 0.13 4.59
CA LEU A 19 -4.92 -1.18 4.08
C LEU A 19 -4.00 -1.04 2.86
N VAL A 20 -4.37 -0.19 1.89
CA VAL A 20 -3.55 0.07 0.70
C VAL A 20 -2.18 0.64 1.08
N LEU A 21 -2.13 1.57 2.05
CA LEU A 21 -0.88 2.11 2.54
C LEU A 21 -0.01 1.02 3.21
N TYR A 22 -0.62 0.16 4.02
CA TYR A 22 0.10 -0.91 4.71
C TYR A 22 0.71 -1.92 3.72
N GLU A 23 -0.04 -2.36 2.70
CA GLU A 23 0.50 -3.22 1.64
C GLU A 23 1.68 -2.56 0.90
N LYS A 24 1.60 -1.26 0.63
CA LYS A 24 2.73 -0.50 0.05
C LYS A 24 3.96 -0.51 0.95
N LEU A 25 3.77 -0.32 2.26
CA LEU A 25 4.86 -0.31 3.24
C LEU A 25 5.50 -1.69 3.38
N LEU A 26 4.73 -2.77 3.31
CA LEU A 26 5.25 -4.14 3.29
C LEU A 26 6.14 -4.43 2.07
N GLY A 27 5.86 -3.79 0.94
CA GLY A 27 6.66 -3.94 -0.28
C GLY A 27 7.97 -3.14 -0.30
N ILE A 28 8.23 -2.29 0.68
CA ILE A 28 9.53 -1.62 0.84
C ILE A 28 10.55 -2.64 1.34
N GLU A 29 11.82 -2.51 0.91
CA GLU A 29 12.96 -3.30 1.42
C GLU A 29 13.37 -2.85 2.85
N ASP A 30 12.38 -2.61 3.72
CA ASP A 30 12.55 -2.30 5.13
C ASP A 30 11.88 -3.41 5.97
N PRO A 31 12.65 -4.21 6.72
CA PRO A 31 12.11 -5.31 7.52
C PRO A 31 11.19 -4.83 8.65
N TYR A 32 11.23 -3.55 9.04
CA TYR A 32 10.43 -3.01 10.15
C TYR A 32 8.92 -3.24 9.97
N TRP A 33 8.40 -3.09 8.75
CA TRP A 33 6.95 -3.22 8.48
C TRP A 33 6.47 -4.66 8.45
N ARG A 34 7.38 -5.61 8.19
CA ARG A 34 7.11 -7.07 8.18
C ARG A 34 7.30 -7.68 9.55
N GLU A 35 8.38 -7.32 10.22
CA GLU A 35 8.75 -7.78 11.54
C GLU A 35 8.33 -6.74 12.58
N TYR A 36 7.03 -6.70 12.86
CA TYR A 36 6.51 -5.86 13.95
C TYR A 36 7.23 -6.19 15.26
N LYS A 37 8.16 -5.33 15.67
CA LYS A 37 8.94 -5.43 16.91
C LYS A 37 8.75 -4.14 17.71
N ILE A 38 8.11 -4.27 18.88
CA ILE A 38 7.90 -3.13 19.79
C ILE A 38 9.26 -2.68 20.34
N LYS A 39 9.74 -1.51 19.92
CA LYS A 39 10.94 -0.87 20.50
C LYS A 39 10.55 0.34 21.36
N PRO A 40 11.22 0.57 22.51
CA PRO A 40 10.84 1.61 23.47
C PRO A 40 10.99 3.06 22.96
N ARG A 41 11.77 3.30 21.90
CA ARG A 41 12.03 4.63 21.32
C ARG A 41 11.25 4.92 20.04
N GLN A 42 10.25 4.10 19.70
CA GLN A 42 9.45 4.33 18.50
C GLN A 42 8.27 5.27 18.77
N LEU A 43 7.97 6.12 17.78
CA LEU A 43 6.77 6.94 17.80
C LEU A 43 5.55 6.02 17.94
N LYS A 44 4.77 6.23 19.00
CA LYS A 44 3.55 5.45 19.29
C LYS A 44 2.57 5.41 18.12
N THR A 45 2.61 6.41 17.24
CA THR A 45 1.75 6.54 16.06
C THR A 45 1.98 5.45 15.01
N GLN A 46 3.22 5.02 14.79
CA GLN A 46 3.50 3.95 13.81
C GLN A 46 3.02 2.58 14.31
N ASN A 47 3.32 2.25 15.56
CA ASN A 47 2.87 0.99 16.15
C ASN A 47 1.34 0.95 16.27
N GLY A 48 0.72 2.07 16.66
CA GLY A 48 -0.75 2.19 16.69
C GLY A 48 -1.38 2.04 15.29
N PHE A 49 -0.73 2.55 14.25
CA PHE A 49 -1.18 2.35 12.87
C PHE A 49 -1.12 0.87 12.47
N ILE A 50 0.01 0.20 12.69
CA ILE A 50 0.17 -1.23 12.35
C ILE A 50 -0.87 -2.07 13.09
N GLN A 51 -1.02 -1.88 14.41
CA GLN A 51 -2.03 -2.58 15.21
C GLN A 51 -3.44 -2.37 14.63
N LYS A 52 -3.80 -1.13 14.33
CA LYS A 52 -5.15 -0.83 13.84
C LYS A 52 -5.43 -1.45 12.48
N VAL A 53 -4.45 -1.46 11.58
CA VAL A 53 -4.59 -2.07 10.25
C VAL A 53 -4.66 -3.60 10.34
N LEU A 54 -3.90 -4.22 11.24
CA LEU A 54 -3.98 -5.66 11.49
C LEU A 54 -5.36 -6.07 12.03
N ASP A 55 -5.94 -5.28 12.95
CA ASP A 55 -7.31 -5.49 13.42
C ASP A 55 -8.31 -5.42 12.27
N ILE A 56 -8.22 -4.38 11.42
CA ILE A 56 -9.08 -4.22 10.24
C ILE A 56 -8.93 -5.41 9.28
N ARG A 57 -7.69 -5.87 9.04
CA ARG A 57 -7.40 -7.02 8.16
C ARG A 57 -8.06 -8.30 8.69
N LYS A 58 -8.00 -8.51 10.00
CA LYS A 58 -8.64 -9.63 10.70
C LYS A 58 -10.17 -9.55 10.61
N ASP A 59 -10.75 -8.38 10.89
CA ASP A 59 -12.19 -8.15 10.81
C ASP A 59 -12.75 -8.42 9.40
N LEU A 60 -11.97 -8.11 8.37
CA LEU A 60 -12.32 -8.32 6.96
C LEU A 60 -11.86 -9.68 6.40
N ALA A 61 -11.29 -10.55 7.23
CA ALA A 61 -10.75 -11.86 6.83
C ALA A 61 -9.80 -11.82 5.62
N ILE A 62 -9.01 -10.75 5.49
CA ILE A 62 -8.04 -10.60 4.40
C ILE A 62 -6.81 -11.48 4.72
N PRO A 63 -6.39 -12.38 3.83
CA PRO A 63 -5.24 -13.26 4.07
C PRO A 63 -3.96 -12.44 4.28
N SER A 64 -3.02 -12.94 5.08
CA SER A 64 -1.75 -12.27 5.38
C SER A 64 -0.75 -12.27 4.22
N ASP A 65 -1.07 -12.98 3.14
CA ASP A 65 -0.21 -13.07 1.98
C ASP A 65 -0.03 -11.69 1.34
N ILE A 66 1.24 -11.30 1.21
CA ILE A 66 1.61 -10.02 0.60
C ILE A 66 1.53 -10.21 -0.90
N GLN A 67 0.70 -9.41 -1.56
CA GLN A 67 0.75 -9.40 -3.03
C GLN A 67 2.09 -8.81 -3.46
N PRO A 68 2.82 -9.49 -4.38
CA PRO A 68 4.06 -8.93 -4.89
C PRO A 68 3.76 -7.60 -5.57
N LEU A 69 4.28 -6.50 -5.02
CA LEU A 69 4.22 -5.22 -5.69
C LEU A 69 5.10 -5.32 -6.94
N LEU A 70 4.49 -5.07 -8.10
CA LEU A 70 5.26 -4.90 -9.33
C LEU A 70 6.19 -3.71 -9.11
N LYS A 71 7.51 -3.94 -9.16
CA LYS A 71 8.48 -2.84 -9.14
C LYS A 71 8.15 -1.96 -10.36
N PRO A 72 7.96 -0.64 -10.19
CA PRO A 72 7.77 0.24 -11.33
C PRO A 72 8.99 0.10 -12.24
N ARG A 73 8.75 -0.18 -13.52
CA ARG A 73 9.81 -0.31 -14.51
C ARG A 73 10.50 1.04 -14.65
N ASN A 74 11.83 1.05 -14.63
CA ASN A 74 12.59 2.29 -14.78
C ASN A 74 12.21 2.92 -16.13
N PRO A 75 11.73 4.18 -16.17
CA PRO A 75 11.36 4.85 -17.42
C PRO A 75 12.51 4.92 -18.43
N LEU A 76 13.76 4.90 -17.94
CA LEU A 76 14.97 4.89 -18.77
C LEU A 76 15.20 3.54 -19.48
N GLU A 77 14.60 2.45 -19.00
CA GLU A 77 14.65 1.13 -19.64
C GLU A 77 13.57 0.95 -20.71
N VAL A 78 12.66 1.92 -20.87
CA VAL A 78 11.51 1.86 -21.78
C VAL A 78 11.80 2.49 -23.15
N ILE A 79 12.97 3.11 -23.33
CA ILE A 79 13.29 3.91 -24.52
C ILE A 79 14.08 3.08 -25.57
N ASN A 80 13.39 2.20 -26.28
CA ASN A 80 13.78 1.85 -27.65
C ASN A 80 12.81 2.57 -28.60
N VAL A 81 12.89 3.89 -28.65
CA VAL A 81 12.19 4.66 -29.67
C VAL A 81 13.10 4.65 -30.90
N ASP A 82 12.78 3.80 -31.87
CA ASP A 82 13.40 3.82 -33.20
C ASP A 82 13.05 5.15 -33.87
N VAL A 83 13.93 6.14 -33.71
CA VAL A 83 13.82 7.39 -34.45
C VAL A 83 14.30 7.11 -35.87
N LYS A 84 13.36 6.79 -36.76
CA LYS A 84 13.60 6.93 -38.21
C LYS A 84 13.80 8.42 -38.50
N VAL A 85 15.06 8.85 -38.48
CA VAL A 85 15.45 10.15 -39.02
C VAL A 85 15.25 10.06 -40.53
N GLY A 86 14.18 10.68 -41.03
CA GLY A 86 13.96 10.84 -42.45
C GLY A 86 15.05 11.72 -43.05
N SER A 87 15.98 11.09 -43.76
CA SER A 87 16.92 11.75 -44.66
C SER A 87 16.14 12.48 -45.76
N SER A 88 16.21 13.81 -45.74
CA SER A 88 15.77 14.68 -46.84
C SER A 88 16.95 14.97 -47.76
#